data_AF-A0A931VNS8-F1
#
_entry.id   AF-A0A931VNS8-F1
#
_cell.length_a   1.000
_cell.length_b   1.000
_cell.length_c   1.000
_cell.angle_alpha   90.00
_cell.angle_beta   90.00
_cell.angle_gamma   90.00
#
_symmetry.space_group_name_H-M   'P 1'
#
loop_
_entity.id
_entity.type
_entity.pdbx_description
1 polymer ?
#
loop_
_entity_poly.entity_id
_entity_poly.type
_entity_poly.pdbx_seq_one_letter_code
_entity_poly.pdbx_strand_id
1 'polypeptide(L)'
;FPVRVSGTSADALDRRELGIEPCSAEPLMLTKGVHETRTAPGRHSGFDIDRLVMLSARGGVAQTLDGWATSTRARRPAEDAPRLDVTTHSPTRRSIQVTPGGEKTFWLVLGESHNDGWTARLPGKKPAPPRLIDGFANGWLVTAPKGGLPFAVELEWTPQQRAWRGIQASLIGVVACLGILGWSFTRRRRHAGAAALHMVVDDAPQPTFSFSWHDDTPSIKVVVLAMLALGTTGAVVAKPVVGFGVAVFVGIGLTWKRSRTPLGLAAYGSFGLSAAFIGIRQIRRHYPTDSNWPELFHAVHWLAVSAVLFLFAHALVERLRSPRTTDRGDCADEQA
;
A
#
# COMPACT_ATOMS: atom_id res chain seq x y z
N PHE A 1 8.95 44.87 28.41
CA PHE A 1 7.71 45.45 27.85
C PHE A 1 6.61 45.35 28.88
N PRO A 2 6.17 46.47 29.46
CA PRO A 2 4.99 46.47 30.33
C PRO A 2 3.73 46.18 29.51
N VAL A 3 2.84 45.38 30.09
CA VAL A 3 1.56 45.00 29.47
C VAL A 3 0.42 45.30 30.44
N ARG A 4 -0.75 45.60 29.88
CA ARG A 4 -2.01 45.78 30.60
C ARG A 4 -2.91 44.59 30.29
N VAL A 5 -3.51 44.03 31.33
CA VAL A 5 -4.54 42.99 31.20
C VAL A 5 -5.91 43.67 31.22
N SER A 6 -6.78 43.31 30.29
CA SER A 6 -8.15 43.82 30.18
C SER A 6 -9.15 42.67 30.04
N GLY A 7 -10.24 42.72 30.79
CA GLY A 7 -11.31 41.73 30.79
C GLY A 7 -12.17 41.85 32.04
N THR A 8 -13.06 40.90 32.27
CA THR A 8 -13.90 40.88 33.48
C THR A 8 -13.35 39.92 34.54
N SER A 9 -13.65 40.18 35.82
CA SER A 9 -13.32 39.25 36.90
C SER A 9 -14.03 37.90 36.74
N ALA A 10 -15.24 37.91 36.20
CA ALA A 10 -15.98 36.67 35.89
C ALA A 10 -15.22 35.82 34.86
N ASP A 11 -14.74 36.43 33.77
CA ASP A 11 -13.95 35.72 32.75
C ASP A 11 -12.65 35.15 33.33
N ALA A 12 -11.99 35.91 34.23
CA ALA A 12 -10.78 35.44 34.90
C ALA A 12 -11.04 34.23 35.81
N LEU A 13 -12.13 34.26 36.59
CA LEU A 13 -12.52 33.14 37.46
C LEU A 13 -12.94 31.90 36.67
N ASP A 14 -13.57 32.09 35.51
CA ASP A 14 -13.97 31.02 34.58
C ASP A 14 -12.83 30.53 33.68
N ARG A 15 -11.60 31.07 33.84
CA ARG A 15 -10.42 30.76 33.01
C ARG A 15 -10.67 31.00 31.51
N ARG A 16 -11.42 32.03 31.16
CA ARG A 16 -11.58 32.49 29.77
C ARG A 16 -10.43 33.40 29.34
N GLU A 17 -10.30 33.60 28.03
CA GLU A 17 -9.26 34.48 27.46
C GLU A 17 -9.44 35.92 27.98
N LEU A 18 -8.35 36.50 28.49
CA LEU A 18 -8.25 37.91 28.86
C LEU A 18 -7.36 38.62 27.84
N GLY A 19 -7.73 39.84 27.45
CA GLY A 19 -6.93 40.64 26.54
C GLY A 19 -5.63 41.08 27.22
N ILE A 20 -4.50 40.92 26.53
CA ILE A 20 -3.20 41.42 26.96
C ILE A 20 -2.69 42.37 25.88
N GLU A 21 -2.52 43.64 26.25
CA GLU A 21 -2.05 44.68 25.34
C GLU A 21 -0.75 45.30 25.88
N PRO A 22 0.21 45.64 25.01
CA PRO A 22 1.37 46.40 25.43
C PRO A 22 0.94 47.79 25.92
N CYS A 23 1.52 48.28 27.02
CA CYS A 23 1.23 49.63 27.52
C CYS A 23 1.82 50.73 26.63
N SER A 24 2.81 50.38 25.79
CA SER A 24 3.41 51.27 24.80
C SER A 24 2.95 50.90 23.40
N ALA A 25 2.71 51.91 22.56
CA ALA A 25 2.42 51.74 21.14
C ALA A 25 3.69 51.55 20.29
N GLU A 26 4.88 51.66 20.88
CA GLU A 26 6.13 51.47 20.14
C GLU A 26 6.33 50.00 19.72
N PRO A 27 6.63 49.75 18.45
CA PRO A 27 6.85 48.40 17.97
C PRO A 27 8.15 47.81 18.49
N LEU A 28 8.15 46.51 18.76
CA LEU A 28 9.35 45.76 19.12
C LEU A 28 10.26 45.64 17.89
N MET A 29 11.40 46.32 17.91
CA MET A 29 12.42 46.23 16.87
C MET A 29 13.41 45.12 17.20
N LEU A 30 13.43 44.07 16.38
CA LEU A 30 14.39 42.97 16.50
C LEU A 30 15.40 43.04 15.36
N THR A 31 16.69 42.97 15.70
CA THR A 31 17.76 42.84 14.71
C THR A 31 17.84 41.42 14.18
N LYS A 32 18.63 41.17 13.13
CA LYS A 32 18.94 39.80 12.70
C LYS A 32 19.73 39.09 13.79
N GLY A 33 19.24 37.96 14.26
CA GLY A 33 19.96 37.17 15.27
C GLY A 33 19.02 36.27 16.08
N VAL A 34 19.59 35.69 17.14
CA VAL A 34 18.84 34.92 18.13
C VAL A 34 18.32 35.88 19.19
N HIS A 35 17.03 35.81 19.47
CA HIS A 35 16.37 36.58 20.52
C HIS A 35 15.68 35.62 21.48
N GLU A 36 15.68 35.95 22.76
CA GLU A 36 14.98 35.20 23.79
C GLU A 36 13.81 36.01 24.34
N THR A 37 12.61 35.43 24.27
CA THR A 37 11.41 36.03 24.85
C THR A 37 11.07 35.30 26.15
N ARG A 38 11.02 36.04 27.26
CA ARG A 38 10.63 35.52 28.58
C ARG A 38 9.39 36.22 29.11
N THR A 39 8.47 35.45 29.66
CA THR A 39 7.32 35.93 30.41
C THR A 39 7.53 35.70 31.91
N ALA A 40 6.85 36.49 32.75
CA ALA A 40 6.84 36.22 34.18
C ALA A 40 6.08 34.90 34.45
N PRO A 41 6.55 34.01 35.35
CA PRO A 41 5.84 32.77 35.66
C PRO A 41 4.45 33.04 36.27
N GLY A 42 3.43 32.29 35.85
CA GLY A 42 2.05 32.47 36.29
C GLY A 42 1.85 32.42 37.80
N ARG A 43 2.62 31.58 38.52
CA ARG A 43 2.61 31.55 40.00
C ARG A 43 3.03 32.87 40.67
N HIS A 44 3.74 33.74 39.95
CA HIS A 44 4.20 35.04 40.44
C HIS A 44 3.34 36.18 39.91
N SER A 45 2.85 36.10 38.66
CA SER A 45 1.99 37.14 38.05
C SER A 45 0.50 36.95 38.32
N GLY A 46 0.07 35.74 38.71
CA GLY A 46 -1.34 35.33 38.77
C GLY A 46 -1.95 34.97 37.42
N PHE A 47 -1.19 35.10 36.31
CA PHE A 47 -1.68 34.89 34.95
C PHE A 47 -0.71 34.01 34.13
N ASP A 48 -1.25 32.94 33.53
CA ASP A 48 -0.54 32.12 32.55
C ASP A 48 -0.74 32.68 31.13
N ILE A 49 0.34 32.77 30.37
CA ILE A 49 0.31 33.26 28.99
C ILE A 49 0.07 32.07 28.06
N ASP A 50 -1.14 31.98 27.48
CA ASP A 50 -1.52 30.89 26.58
C ASP A 50 -0.99 31.09 25.15
N ARG A 51 -1.04 32.34 24.65
CA ARG A 51 -0.65 32.65 23.28
C ARG A 51 0.15 33.95 23.21
N LEU A 52 1.34 33.86 22.61
CA LEU A 52 2.14 35.02 22.22
C LEU A 52 2.15 35.12 20.70
N VAL A 53 1.66 36.24 20.15
CA VAL A 53 1.66 36.50 18.71
C VAL A 53 2.57 37.70 18.43
N MET A 54 3.56 37.50 17.57
CA MET A 54 4.42 38.58 17.06
C MET A 54 4.07 38.81 15.60
N LEU A 55 3.59 40.01 15.29
CA LEU A 55 3.04 40.36 13.98
C LEU A 55 3.98 41.30 13.23
N SER A 56 4.33 40.91 12.00
CA SER A 56 5.07 41.74 11.07
C SER A 56 4.45 41.62 9.68
N ALA A 57 4.22 42.76 9.04
CA ALA A 57 3.85 42.81 7.64
C ALA A 57 5.03 42.42 6.74
N ARG A 58 4.75 42.22 5.44
CA ARG A 58 5.78 42.00 4.43
C ARG A 58 6.82 43.13 4.49
N GLY A 59 8.11 42.76 4.55
CA GLY A 59 9.20 43.72 4.70
C GLY A 59 9.57 44.05 6.15
N GLY A 60 8.93 43.42 7.15
CA GLY A 60 9.29 43.56 8.56
C GLY A 60 8.69 44.77 9.26
N VAL A 61 7.74 45.46 8.62
CA VAL A 61 7.02 46.58 9.24
C VAL A 61 6.09 46.04 10.32
N ALA A 62 6.04 46.69 11.48
CA ALA A 62 5.16 46.29 12.56
C ALA A 62 3.68 46.30 12.13
N GLN A 63 2.93 45.29 12.55
CA GLN A 63 1.51 45.15 12.22
C GLN A 63 0.69 45.02 13.51
N THR A 64 -0.45 45.72 13.57
CA THR A 64 -1.40 45.65 14.69
C THR A 64 -2.29 44.41 14.60
N LEU A 65 -2.81 43.95 15.74
CA LEU A 65 -3.79 42.85 15.80
C LEU A 65 -5.03 43.11 14.94
N ASP A 66 -5.58 44.32 14.89
CA ASP A 66 -6.74 44.64 14.05
C ASP A 66 -6.43 44.49 12.55
N GLY A 67 -5.26 44.96 12.13
CA GLY A 67 -4.74 44.76 10.77
C GLY A 67 -4.52 43.29 10.42
N TRP A 68 -4.14 42.45 11.38
CA TRP A 68 -4.01 41.00 11.18
C TRP A 68 -5.38 40.31 11.18
N ALA A 69 -6.26 40.64 12.11
CA ALA A 69 -7.61 40.10 12.20
C ALA A 69 -8.43 40.40 10.93
N THR A 70 -8.21 41.55 10.29
CA THR A 70 -8.80 41.90 9.00
C THR A 70 -8.24 41.03 7.85
N SER A 71 -7.00 40.57 7.97
CA SER A 71 -6.35 39.65 7.03
C SER A 71 -6.72 38.17 7.26
N THR A 72 -7.07 37.77 8.49
CA THR A 72 -7.28 36.36 8.87
C THR A 72 -8.73 35.99 9.16
N ARG A 73 -9.62 36.96 9.42
CA ARG A 73 -11.05 36.70 9.45
C ARG A 73 -11.40 36.13 8.10
N ALA A 74 -11.89 34.88 8.07
CA ALA A 74 -12.34 34.20 6.88
C ALA A 74 -13.11 35.21 6.04
N ARG A 75 -12.46 35.70 4.97
CA ARG A 75 -13.09 36.62 4.04
C ARG A 75 -14.35 35.86 3.67
N ARG A 76 -15.55 36.42 3.96
CA ARG A 76 -16.78 35.91 3.34
C ARG A 76 -16.41 35.59 1.91
N PRO A 77 -16.79 34.42 1.35
CA PRO A 77 -16.38 34.03 0.00
C PRO A 77 -16.47 35.30 -0.83
N ALA A 78 -15.33 35.77 -1.34
CA ALA A 78 -15.31 37.06 -2.01
C ALA A 78 -16.49 37.03 -2.99
N GLU A 79 -17.23 38.12 -3.14
CA GLU A 79 -18.36 38.12 -4.08
C GLU A 79 -17.89 37.64 -5.49
N ASP A 80 -16.60 37.82 -5.74
CA ASP A 80 -15.82 37.39 -6.89
C ASP A 80 -15.06 36.05 -6.72
N ALA A 81 -15.39 35.19 -5.76
CA ALA A 81 -14.76 33.88 -5.60
C ALA A 81 -15.27 32.90 -6.66
N PRO A 82 -14.42 31.97 -7.14
CA PRO A 82 -14.85 30.96 -8.10
C PRO A 82 -15.92 30.06 -7.48
N ARG A 83 -17.01 29.83 -8.22
CA ARG A 83 -18.06 28.89 -7.81
C ARG A 83 -17.67 27.49 -8.24
N LEU A 84 -17.82 26.54 -7.33
CA LEU A 84 -17.52 25.13 -7.55
C LEU A 84 -18.82 24.34 -7.50
N ASP A 85 -19.11 23.60 -8.55
CA ASP A 85 -20.22 22.67 -8.59
C ASP A 85 -19.68 21.25 -8.79
N VAL A 86 -20.01 20.33 -7.88
CA VAL A 86 -19.48 18.97 -7.91
C VAL A 86 -20.46 18.09 -8.69
N THR A 87 -20.14 17.85 -9.95
CA THR A 87 -21.00 17.07 -10.85
C THR A 87 -20.90 15.57 -10.64
N THR A 88 -19.76 15.07 -10.14
CA THR A 88 -19.57 13.66 -9.82
C THR A 88 -18.80 13.52 -8.51
N HIS A 89 -19.32 12.68 -7.61
CA HIS A 89 -18.66 12.34 -6.36
C HIS A 89 -18.62 10.82 -6.21
N SER A 90 -17.41 10.26 -6.19
CA SER A 90 -17.15 8.84 -5.93
C SER A 90 -15.87 8.68 -5.13
N PRO A 91 -15.62 7.49 -4.54
CA PRO A 91 -14.39 7.24 -3.77
C PRO A 91 -13.09 7.43 -4.58
N THR A 92 -13.13 7.25 -5.90
CA THR A 92 -11.93 7.28 -6.76
C THR A 92 -11.93 8.41 -7.79
N ARG A 93 -13.01 9.19 -7.89
CA ARG A 93 -13.16 10.27 -8.87
C ARG A 93 -14.05 11.38 -8.33
N ARG A 94 -13.63 12.63 -8.54
CA ARG A 94 -14.43 13.84 -8.37
C ARG A 94 -14.39 14.66 -9.65
N SER A 95 -15.55 15.03 -10.17
CA SER A 95 -15.65 15.95 -11.30
C SER A 95 -16.26 17.24 -10.80
N ILE A 96 -15.56 18.34 -11.03
CA ILE A 96 -15.89 19.65 -10.50
C ILE A 96 -16.01 20.60 -11.69
N GLN A 97 -17.17 21.23 -11.83
CA GLN A 97 -17.34 22.37 -12.72
C GLN A 97 -16.98 23.64 -11.96
N VAL A 98 -16.04 24.39 -12.51
CA VAL A 98 -15.57 25.65 -11.94
C VAL A 98 -16.10 26.78 -12.80
N THR A 99 -16.87 27.68 -12.21
CA THR A 99 -17.15 29.00 -12.77
C THR A 99 -16.09 29.98 -12.24
N PRO A 100 -15.22 30.55 -13.11
CA PRO A 100 -14.18 31.47 -12.69
C PRO A 100 -14.75 32.67 -11.93
N GLY A 101 -14.06 33.08 -10.88
CA GLY A 101 -14.30 34.35 -10.20
C GLY A 101 -13.51 35.50 -10.81
N GLY A 102 -13.42 36.63 -10.09
CA GLY A 102 -12.61 37.78 -10.50
C GLY A 102 -11.10 37.49 -10.49
N GLU A 103 -10.64 36.59 -9.62
CA GLU A 103 -9.25 36.16 -9.58
C GLU A 103 -8.95 35.04 -10.58
N LYS A 104 -7.88 35.20 -11.37
CA LYS A 104 -7.47 34.24 -12.40
C LYS A 104 -6.78 33.00 -11.84
N THR A 105 -6.24 33.06 -10.63
CA THR A 105 -5.49 31.97 -10.02
C THR A 105 -5.97 31.75 -8.60
N PHE A 106 -6.32 30.51 -8.26
CA PHE A 106 -6.84 30.16 -6.95
C PHE A 106 -6.39 28.75 -6.57
N TRP A 107 -6.46 28.44 -5.28
CA TRP A 107 -6.22 27.09 -4.78
C TRP A 107 -7.52 26.30 -4.76
N LEU A 108 -7.52 25.15 -5.44
CA LEU A 108 -8.55 24.13 -5.24
C LEU A 108 -8.10 23.23 -4.10
N VAL A 109 -8.85 23.24 -3.00
CA VAL A 109 -8.55 22.45 -1.80
C VAL A 109 -9.56 21.31 -1.68
N LEU A 110 -9.04 20.09 -1.58
CA LEU A 110 -9.78 18.91 -1.19
C LEU A 110 -9.54 18.67 0.30
N GLY A 111 -10.59 18.85 1.11
CA GLY A 111 -10.57 18.71 2.57
C GLY A 111 -10.40 17.28 3.09
N GLU A 112 -9.59 16.47 2.41
CA GLU A 112 -9.16 15.14 2.84
C GLU A 112 -7.67 15.16 3.12
N SER A 113 -7.23 14.27 4.02
CA SER A 113 -5.81 14.10 4.36
C SER A 113 -4.92 13.95 3.14
N HIS A 114 -3.78 14.64 3.16
CA HIS A 114 -2.84 14.69 2.06
C HIS A 114 -2.39 13.29 1.63
N ASN A 115 -2.49 13.01 0.33
CA ASN A 115 -2.11 11.73 -0.24
C ASN A 115 -1.70 11.87 -1.71
N ASP A 116 -0.52 11.35 -2.05
CA ASP A 116 0.03 11.37 -3.41
C ASP A 116 -0.77 10.57 -4.46
N GLY A 117 -1.74 9.75 -4.04
CA GLY A 117 -2.59 8.98 -4.92
C GLY A 117 -3.60 9.82 -5.73
N TRP A 118 -4.00 10.97 -5.21
CA TRP A 118 -4.91 11.89 -5.90
C TRP A 118 -4.18 12.71 -6.95
N THR A 119 -4.73 12.78 -8.16
CA THR A 119 -4.20 13.65 -9.23
C THR A 119 -5.28 14.52 -9.80
N ALA A 120 -4.96 15.78 -10.11
CA ALA A 120 -5.87 16.70 -10.76
C ALA A 120 -5.54 16.82 -12.25
N ARG A 121 -6.56 16.68 -13.10
CA ARG A 121 -6.50 17.04 -14.52
C ARG A 121 -7.11 18.42 -14.70
N LEU A 122 -6.25 19.36 -15.06
CA LEU A 122 -6.63 20.74 -15.33
C LEU A 122 -6.68 20.98 -16.84
N PRO A 123 -7.58 21.84 -17.33
CA PRO A 123 -7.69 22.13 -18.77
C PRO A 123 -6.35 22.56 -19.38
N GLY A 124 -5.92 21.88 -20.44
CA GLY A 124 -4.70 22.21 -21.17
C GLY A 124 -3.39 21.97 -20.42
N LYS A 125 -3.41 21.30 -19.25
CA LYS A 125 -2.21 20.95 -18.48
C LYS A 125 -2.11 19.44 -18.28
N LYS A 126 -0.88 18.98 -18.03
CA LYS A 126 -0.63 17.58 -17.61
C LYS A 126 -1.24 17.33 -16.22
N PRO A 127 -1.63 16.09 -15.89
CA PRO A 127 -2.09 15.74 -14.55
C PRO A 127 -1.06 16.17 -13.50
N ALA A 128 -1.52 16.86 -12.46
CA ALA A 128 -0.68 17.41 -11.41
C ALA A 128 -0.88 16.65 -10.08
N PRO A 129 0.20 16.31 -9.36
CA PRO A 129 0.10 15.75 -8.01
C PRO A 129 -0.42 16.81 -7.01
N PRO A 130 -0.93 16.39 -5.84
CA PRO A 130 -1.42 17.32 -4.83
C PRO A 130 -0.25 18.00 -4.13
N ARG A 131 -0.50 19.19 -3.58
CA ARG A 131 0.38 19.88 -2.63
C ARG A 131 -0.29 19.94 -1.27
N LEU A 132 0.50 19.86 -0.20
CA LEU A 132 0.00 20.05 1.16
C LEU A 132 -0.46 21.50 1.35
N ILE A 133 -1.73 21.68 1.68
CA ILE A 133 -2.34 22.98 2.01
C ILE A 133 -2.97 22.88 3.41
N ASP A 134 -2.98 23.99 4.14
CA ASP A 134 -3.56 24.11 5.49
C ASP A 134 -3.05 23.05 6.50
N GLY A 135 -1.83 22.54 6.28
CA GLY A 135 -1.18 21.57 7.16
C GLY A 135 -1.72 20.13 7.08
N PHE A 136 -2.80 19.87 6.33
CA PHE A 136 -3.36 18.52 6.19
C PHE A 136 -3.98 18.19 4.83
N ALA A 137 -4.44 19.18 4.07
CA ALA A 137 -5.32 18.98 2.93
C ALA A 137 -4.56 18.78 1.61
N ASN A 138 -5.21 18.16 0.64
CA ASN A 138 -4.74 18.08 -0.74
C ASN A 138 -5.11 19.35 -1.50
N GLY A 139 -4.14 20.00 -2.15
CA GLY A 139 -4.38 21.24 -2.88
C GLY A 139 -3.73 21.28 -4.27
N TRP A 140 -4.39 21.99 -5.18
CA TRP A 140 -3.87 22.26 -6.53
C TRP A 140 -4.02 23.73 -6.88
N LEU A 141 -2.96 24.32 -7.46
CA LEU A 141 -3.01 25.68 -7.98
C LEU A 141 -3.68 25.69 -9.35
N VAL A 142 -4.89 26.22 -9.40
CA VAL A 142 -5.69 26.30 -10.62
C VAL A 142 -5.57 27.69 -11.21
N THR A 143 -5.38 27.75 -12.53
CA THR A 143 -5.42 29.00 -13.30
C THR A 143 -6.59 28.93 -14.26
N ALA A 144 -7.51 29.89 -14.18
CA ALA A 144 -8.65 29.96 -15.06
C ALA A 144 -8.20 30.09 -16.54
N PRO A 145 -8.82 29.35 -17.47
CA PRO A 145 -8.54 29.49 -18.90
C PRO A 145 -8.80 30.91 -19.40
N LYS A 146 -8.08 31.30 -20.47
CA LYS A 146 -8.33 32.58 -21.15
C LYS A 146 -9.77 32.58 -21.69
N GLY A 147 -10.57 33.59 -21.30
CA GLY A 147 -11.95 33.75 -21.75
C GLY A 147 -13.02 33.64 -20.64
N GLY A 148 -12.64 33.26 -19.42
CA GLY A 148 -13.56 33.28 -18.27
C GLY A 148 -14.72 32.28 -18.35
N LEU A 149 -14.68 31.35 -19.29
CA LEU A 149 -15.70 30.32 -19.44
C LEU A 149 -15.59 29.28 -18.31
N PRO A 150 -16.74 28.68 -17.90
CA PRO A 150 -16.73 27.54 -17.00
C PRO A 150 -15.86 26.41 -17.53
N PHE A 151 -15.15 25.72 -16.64
CA PHE A 151 -14.28 24.61 -17.00
C PHE A 151 -14.34 23.48 -15.99
N ALA A 152 -14.15 22.27 -16.49
CA ALA A 152 -14.12 21.08 -15.65
C ALA A 152 -12.71 20.83 -15.08
N VAL A 153 -12.66 20.48 -13.81
CA VAL A 153 -11.50 19.91 -13.13
C VAL A 153 -11.86 18.50 -12.70
N GLU A 154 -11.02 17.53 -13.08
CA GLU A 154 -11.20 16.15 -12.66
C GLU A 154 -10.13 15.78 -11.64
N LEU A 155 -10.54 15.27 -10.49
CA LEU A 155 -9.67 14.64 -9.52
C LEU A 155 -9.83 13.12 -9.65
N GLU A 156 -8.74 12.40 -9.82
CA GLU A 156 -8.73 10.95 -9.97
C GLU A 156 -7.73 10.30 -9.00
N TRP A 157 -8.19 9.23 -8.35
CA TRP A 157 -7.36 8.35 -7.54
C TRP A 157 -6.61 7.34 -8.41
N THR A 158 -5.35 7.64 -8.71
CA THR A 158 -4.53 6.85 -9.64
C THR A 158 -4.17 5.44 -9.17
N PRO A 159 -3.99 5.14 -7.87
CA PRO A 159 -3.63 3.79 -7.42
C PRO A 159 -4.65 2.71 -7.82
N GLN A 160 -5.92 3.08 -8.08
CA GLN A 160 -6.98 2.14 -8.48
C GLN A 160 -6.62 1.33 -9.74
N GLN A 161 -5.84 1.90 -10.67
CA GLN A 161 -5.45 1.22 -11.91
C GLN A 161 -4.54 0.00 -11.66
N ARG A 162 -3.77 -0.02 -10.56
CA ARG A 162 -2.96 -1.19 -10.18
C ARG A 162 -3.85 -2.33 -9.69
N ALA A 163 -4.87 -2.01 -8.90
CA ALA A 163 -5.84 -2.99 -8.42
C ALA A 163 -6.60 -3.65 -9.59
N TRP A 164 -7.07 -2.86 -10.56
CA TRP A 164 -7.74 -3.40 -11.76
C TRP A 164 -6.86 -4.35 -12.57
N ARG A 165 -5.58 -4.01 -12.76
CA ARG A 165 -4.62 -4.91 -13.41
C ARG A 165 -4.44 -6.22 -12.63
N GLY A 166 -4.39 -6.16 -11.30
CA GLY A 166 -4.31 -7.35 -10.44
C GLY A 166 -5.56 -8.25 -10.55
N ILE A 167 -6.75 -7.65 -10.59
CA ILE A 167 -8.02 -8.37 -10.79
C ILE A 167 -8.05 -9.05 -12.16
N GLN A 168 -7.66 -8.33 -13.22
CA GLN A 168 -7.58 -8.90 -14.58
C GLN A 168 -6.60 -10.08 -14.65
N ALA A 169 -5.41 -9.95 -14.07
CA ALA A 169 -4.44 -11.03 -14.00
C ALA A 169 -4.97 -12.26 -13.25
N SER A 170 -5.69 -12.03 -12.15
CA SER A 170 -6.32 -13.10 -11.37
C SER A 170 -7.43 -13.80 -12.16
N LEU A 171 -8.27 -13.03 -12.86
CA LEU A 171 -9.33 -13.56 -13.72
C LEU A 171 -8.75 -14.43 -14.85
N ILE A 172 -7.68 -13.98 -15.50
CA ILE A 172 -6.96 -14.77 -16.51
C ILE A 172 -6.43 -16.07 -15.90
N GLY A 173 -5.86 -16.00 -14.68
CA GLY A 173 -5.40 -17.18 -13.95
C GLY A 173 -6.52 -18.20 -13.70
N VAL A 174 -7.70 -17.74 -13.25
CA VAL A 174 -8.88 -18.60 -13.03
C VAL A 174 -9.33 -19.23 -14.34
N VAL A 175 -9.45 -18.46 -15.42
CA VAL A 175 -9.84 -18.96 -16.74
C VAL A 175 -8.84 -19.99 -17.25
N ALA A 176 -7.53 -19.77 -17.07
CA ALA A 176 -6.49 -20.73 -17.43
C ALA A 176 -6.61 -22.04 -16.63
N CYS A 177 -6.85 -21.97 -15.31
CA CYS A 177 -7.09 -23.14 -14.47
C CYS A 177 -8.33 -23.93 -14.93
N LEU A 178 -9.44 -23.24 -15.21
CA LEU A 178 -10.66 -23.88 -15.74
C LEU A 178 -10.43 -24.50 -17.12
N GLY A 179 -9.65 -23.84 -17.98
CA GLY A 179 -9.23 -24.36 -19.28
C GLY A 179 -8.41 -25.65 -19.17
N ILE A 180 -7.43 -25.68 -18.25
CA ILE A 180 -6.63 -26.88 -17.96
C ILE A 180 -7.52 -28.01 -17.43
N LEU A 181 -8.43 -27.71 -16.50
CA LEU A 181 -9.38 -28.70 -15.99
C LEU A 181 -10.25 -29.25 -17.12
N GLY A 182 -10.92 -28.39 -17.90
CA GLY A 182 -11.75 -28.81 -19.03
C GLY A 182 -10.97 -29.60 -20.09
N TRP A 183 -9.75 -29.20 -20.41
CA TRP A 183 -8.88 -29.93 -21.32
C TRP A 183 -8.47 -31.30 -20.75
N SER A 184 -8.16 -31.38 -19.46
CA SER A 184 -7.84 -32.65 -18.79
C SER A 184 -9.04 -33.60 -18.76
N PHE A 185 -10.26 -33.09 -18.52
CA PHE A 185 -11.49 -33.88 -18.55
C PHE A 185 -11.82 -34.40 -19.94
N THR A 186 -11.72 -33.55 -20.97
CA THR A 186 -11.97 -33.96 -22.36
C THR A 186 -10.95 -34.97 -22.85
N ARG A 187 -9.67 -34.79 -22.51
CA ARG A 187 -8.61 -35.76 -22.82
C ARG A 187 -8.83 -37.09 -22.11
N ARG A 188 -9.21 -37.09 -20.82
CA ARG A 188 -9.56 -38.32 -20.09
C ARG A 188 -10.76 -39.04 -20.71
N ARG A 189 -11.81 -38.32 -21.12
CA ARG A 189 -12.97 -38.93 -21.79
C ARG A 189 -12.59 -39.55 -23.14
N ARG A 190 -11.73 -38.90 -23.93
CA ARG A 190 -11.22 -39.44 -25.20
C ARG A 190 -10.38 -40.71 -25.01
N HIS A 191 -9.56 -40.78 -23.94
CA HIS A 191 -8.80 -41.99 -23.62
C HIS A 191 -9.65 -43.07 -22.95
N ALA A 192 -10.68 -42.72 -22.16
CA ALA A 192 -11.63 -43.68 -21.59
C ALA A 192 -12.47 -44.39 -22.68
N GLY A 193 -12.79 -43.69 -23.78
CA GLY A 193 -13.42 -44.31 -24.95
C GLY A 193 -12.52 -45.31 -25.70
N ALA A 194 -11.19 -45.23 -25.54
CA ALA A 194 -10.22 -46.18 -26.10
C ALA A 194 -9.84 -47.30 -25.11
N ALA A 195 -9.88 -47.03 -23.80
CA ALA A 195 -9.56 -47.99 -22.73
C ALA A 195 -10.75 -48.86 -22.29
N ALA A 196 -11.98 -48.58 -22.75
CA ALA A 196 -13.17 -49.36 -22.42
C ALA A 196 -13.16 -50.82 -22.94
N LEU A 197 -12.11 -51.23 -23.66
CA LEU A 197 -11.91 -52.59 -24.16
C LEU A 197 -11.02 -53.47 -23.24
N HIS A 198 -10.46 -52.92 -22.16
CA HIS A 198 -9.68 -53.66 -21.16
C HIS A 198 -9.97 -53.10 -19.76
N MET A 199 -11.15 -53.40 -19.20
CA MET A 199 -11.45 -53.05 -17.81
C MET A 199 -11.24 -54.27 -16.91
N VAL A 200 -9.97 -54.53 -16.57
CA VAL A 200 -9.65 -55.18 -15.30
C VAL A 200 -9.98 -54.16 -14.21
N VAL A 201 -10.70 -54.59 -13.19
CA VAL A 201 -11.01 -53.79 -12.00
C VAL A 201 -9.70 -53.60 -11.23
N ASP A 202 -8.95 -52.56 -11.56
CA ASP A 202 -7.84 -52.10 -10.71
C ASP A 202 -8.43 -51.42 -9.47
N ASP A 203 -8.01 -51.90 -8.31
CA ASP A 203 -8.32 -51.32 -7.00
C ASP A 203 -8.07 -49.81 -7.01
N ALA A 204 -9.04 -49.03 -6.54
CA ALA A 204 -8.88 -47.59 -6.39
C ALA A 204 -7.62 -47.31 -5.53
N PRO A 205 -6.66 -46.49 -6.00
CA PRO A 205 -5.42 -46.26 -5.28
C PRO A 205 -5.72 -45.64 -3.91
N GLN A 206 -5.53 -46.43 -2.85
CA GLN A 206 -5.69 -45.97 -1.49
C GLN A 206 -4.58 -44.94 -1.19
N PRO A 207 -4.89 -43.81 -0.51
CA PRO A 207 -3.87 -42.85 -0.11
C PRO A 207 -2.95 -43.49 0.93
N THR A 208 -1.83 -44.02 0.47
CA THR A 208 -0.80 -44.58 1.35
C THR A 208 0.20 -43.48 1.71
N PHE A 209 0.55 -43.37 2.99
CA PHE A 209 1.69 -42.58 3.45
C PHE A 209 2.98 -43.29 3.04
N SER A 210 3.29 -43.28 1.73
CA SER A 210 4.54 -43.82 1.23
C SER A 210 5.59 -42.71 1.17
N PHE A 211 6.67 -42.87 1.93
CA PHE A 211 7.93 -42.16 1.68
C PHE A 211 8.62 -42.85 0.51
N SER A 212 8.03 -42.75 -0.67
CA SER A 212 8.52 -43.42 -1.87
C SER A 212 9.68 -42.61 -2.45
N TRP A 213 10.89 -43.09 -2.17
CA TRP A 213 12.14 -42.63 -2.77
C TRP A 213 12.20 -43.21 -4.18
N HIS A 214 11.77 -42.43 -5.17
CA HIS A 214 11.83 -42.85 -6.56
C HIS A 214 13.24 -42.59 -7.11
N ASP A 215 13.83 -43.62 -7.73
CA ASP A 215 15.16 -43.57 -8.31
C ASP A 215 15.21 -42.89 -9.69
N ASP A 216 14.05 -42.61 -10.30
CA ASP A 216 13.96 -42.00 -11.61
C ASP A 216 14.32 -40.51 -11.57
N THR A 217 15.43 -40.17 -12.22
CA THR A 217 15.81 -38.77 -12.44
C THR A 217 15.14 -38.24 -13.70
N PRO A 218 14.37 -37.14 -13.62
CA PRO A 218 13.72 -36.54 -14.79
C PRO A 218 14.76 -35.98 -15.77
N SER A 219 14.39 -35.88 -17.05
CA SER A 219 15.24 -35.31 -18.11
C SER A 219 15.76 -33.92 -17.73
N ILE A 220 17.02 -33.61 -18.10
CA ILE A 220 17.65 -32.31 -17.82
C ILE A 220 16.83 -31.11 -18.32
N LYS A 221 16.07 -31.27 -19.42
CA LYS A 221 15.16 -30.23 -19.93
C LYS A 221 14.05 -29.90 -18.94
N VAL A 222 13.48 -30.92 -18.29
CA VAL A 222 12.43 -30.76 -17.25
C VAL A 222 13.02 -30.09 -16.01
N VAL A 223 14.24 -30.46 -15.63
CA VAL A 223 14.95 -29.84 -14.51
C VAL A 223 15.17 -28.35 -14.75
N VAL A 224 15.76 -28.00 -15.90
CA VAL A 224 16.01 -26.59 -16.26
C VAL A 224 14.70 -25.80 -16.36
N LEU A 225 13.66 -26.36 -16.99
CA LEU A 225 12.37 -25.70 -17.10
C LEU A 225 11.72 -25.47 -15.72
N ALA A 226 11.76 -26.46 -14.83
CA ALA A 226 11.21 -26.34 -13.48
C ALA A 226 11.98 -25.31 -12.65
N MET A 227 13.32 -25.31 -12.71
CA MET A 227 14.17 -24.32 -12.05
C MET A 227 13.87 -22.90 -12.55
N LEU A 228 13.78 -22.70 -13.86
CA LEU A 228 13.47 -21.40 -14.45
C LEU A 228 12.06 -20.95 -14.10
N ALA A 229 11.05 -21.80 -14.20
CA ALA A 229 9.66 -21.44 -13.93
C ALA A 229 9.42 -21.09 -12.46
N LEU A 230 9.86 -21.94 -11.53
CA LEU A 230 9.71 -21.69 -10.08
C LEU A 230 10.63 -20.59 -9.58
N GLY A 231 11.86 -20.52 -10.11
CA GLY A 231 12.82 -19.48 -9.76
C GLY A 231 12.37 -18.10 -10.19
N THR A 232 11.88 -17.95 -11.43
CA THR A 232 11.32 -16.67 -11.91
C THR A 232 10.07 -16.27 -11.15
N THR A 233 9.19 -17.23 -10.84
CA THR A 233 7.99 -16.98 -10.02
C THR A 233 8.40 -16.50 -8.62
N GLY A 234 9.36 -17.15 -7.97
CA GLY A 234 9.87 -16.71 -6.67
C GLY A 234 10.56 -15.34 -6.72
N ALA A 235 11.25 -15.03 -7.82
CA ALA A 235 11.91 -13.74 -8.02
C ALA A 235 10.89 -12.59 -8.17
N VAL A 236 9.80 -12.83 -8.90
CA VAL A 236 8.73 -11.86 -9.17
C VAL A 236 7.84 -11.66 -7.94
N VAL A 237 7.46 -12.74 -7.25
CA VAL A 237 6.50 -12.68 -6.13
C VAL A 237 7.15 -12.23 -4.83
N ALA A 238 8.42 -12.58 -4.59
CA ALA A 238 9.14 -12.22 -3.38
C ALA A 238 10.32 -11.28 -3.66
N LYS A 239 11.50 -11.86 -3.92
CA LYS A 239 12.74 -11.14 -4.21
C LYS A 239 13.63 -12.00 -5.11
N PRO A 240 14.53 -11.41 -5.92
CA PRO A 240 15.46 -12.15 -6.74
C PRO A 240 16.25 -13.22 -5.97
N VAL A 241 16.66 -12.91 -4.73
CA VAL A 241 17.38 -13.85 -3.84
C VAL A 241 16.52 -15.06 -3.47
N VAL A 242 15.22 -14.86 -3.21
CA VAL A 242 14.28 -15.96 -2.91
C VAL A 242 14.08 -16.83 -4.15
N GLY A 243 13.89 -16.20 -5.32
CA GLY A 243 13.78 -16.92 -6.60
C GLY A 243 15.00 -17.78 -6.89
N PHE A 244 16.19 -17.25 -6.68
CA PHE A 244 17.44 -18.01 -6.81
C PHE A 244 17.50 -19.19 -5.84
N GLY A 245 17.16 -18.96 -4.56
CA GLY A 245 17.07 -20.03 -3.56
C GLY A 245 16.11 -21.14 -3.98
N VAL A 246 14.88 -20.79 -4.40
CA VAL A 246 13.89 -21.76 -4.90
C VAL A 246 14.44 -22.55 -6.08
N ALA A 247 15.07 -21.89 -7.07
CA ALA A 247 15.65 -22.58 -8.22
C ALA A 247 16.74 -23.59 -7.82
N VAL A 248 17.64 -23.21 -6.89
CA VAL A 248 18.70 -24.09 -6.39
C VAL A 248 18.11 -25.31 -5.67
N PHE A 249 17.17 -25.10 -4.76
CA PHE A 249 16.53 -26.19 -4.01
C PHE A 249 15.69 -27.10 -4.90
N VAL A 250 15.05 -26.57 -5.95
CA VAL A 250 14.36 -27.37 -6.99
C VAL A 250 15.35 -28.19 -7.80
N GLY A 251 16.48 -27.58 -8.20
CA GLY A 251 17.55 -28.27 -8.93
C GLY A 251 18.10 -29.45 -8.13
N ILE A 252 18.48 -29.21 -6.86
CA ILE A 252 18.89 -30.25 -5.90
C ILE A 252 17.76 -31.27 -5.70
N GLY A 253 16.53 -30.78 -5.57
CA GLY A 253 15.28 -31.53 -5.52
C GLY A 253 15.15 -32.56 -6.63
N LEU A 254 15.52 -32.21 -7.85
CA LEU A 254 15.34 -33.04 -9.04
C LEU A 254 16.59 -33.86 -9.40
N THR A 255 17.79 -33.50 -8.94
CA THR A 255 19.04 -34.20 -9.28
C THR A 255 19.54 -35.15 -8.18
N TRP A 256 19.25 -34.90 -6.90
CA TRP A 256 19.81 -35.70 -5.80
C TRP A 256 18.81 -36.76 -5.28
N LYS A 257 19.26 -37.98 -4.99
CA LYS A 257 18.38 -39.11 -4.60
C LYS A 257 17.65 -38.92 -3.26
N ARG A 258 18.24 -38.19 -2.31
CA ARG A 258 17.68 -37.95 -0.96
C ARG A 258 17.03 -36.56 -0.79
N SER A 259 16.67 -35.91 -1.89
CA SER A 259 16.43 -34.47 -2.01
C SER A 259 15.09 -33.93 -1.48
N ARG A 260 14.19 -34.77 -0.95
CA ARG A 260 12.89 -34.30 -0.42
C ARG A 260 13.04 -33.56 0.91
N THR A 261 14.01 -33.99 1.72
CA THR A 261 14.31 -33.40 3.04
C THR A 261 14.72 -31.93 2.98
N PRO A 262 15.64 -31.46 2.11
CA PRO A 262 16.02 -30.05 2.09
C PRO A 262 14.88 -29.11 1.69
N LEU A 263 14.01 -29.50 0.75
CA LEU A 263 12.83 -28.70 0.37
C LEU A 263 11.79 -28.63 1.50
N GLY A 264 11.50 -29.76 2.15
CA GLY A 264 10.61 -29.79 3.31
C GLY A 264 11.17 -28.99 4.48
N LEU A 265 12.45 -29.18 4.83
CA LEU A 265 13.14 -28.43 5.88
C LEU A 265 13.19 -26.93 5.57
N ALA A 266 13.41 -26.54 4.30
CA ALA A 266 13.38 -25.14 3.89
C ALA A 266 11.96 -24.55 4.05
N ALA A 267 10.91 -25.30 3.70
CA ALA A 267 9.53 -24.87 3.89
C ALA A 267 9.18 -24.69 5.38
N TYR A 268 9.39 -25.72 6.19
CA TYR A 268 9.11 -25.69 7.63
C TYR A 268 9.98 -24.68 8.37
N GLY A 269 11.27 -24.60 8.04
CA GLY A 269 12.21 -23.64 8.62
C GLY A 269 11.81 -22.21 8.32
N SER A 270 11.46 -21.90 7.07
CA SER A 270 11.00 -20.57 6.67
C SER A 270 9.70 -20.17 7.38
N PHE A 271 8.75 -21.10 7.51
CA PHE A 271 7.50 -20.87 8.22
C PHE A 271 7.73 -20.67 9.73
N GLY A 272 8.50 -21.56 10.35
CA GLY A 272 8.81 -21.52 11.77
C GLY A 272 9.57 -20.25 12.18
N LEU A 273 10.58 -19.85 11.39
CA LEU A 273 11.30 -18.59 11.61
C LEU A 273 10.38 -17.37 11.46
N SER A 274 9.46 -17.39 10.48
CA SER A 274 8.49 -16.32 10.30
C SER A 274 7.54 -16.21 11.52
N ALA A 275 6.95 -17.33 11.93
CA ALA A 275 6.04 -17.38 13.07
C ALA A 275 6.75 -16.99 14.39
N ALA A 276 7.98 -17.48 14.61
CA ALA A 276 8.79 -17.13 15.77
C ALA A 276 9.12 -15.63 15.78
N PHE A 277 9.52 -15.05 14.65
CA PHE A 277 9.80 -13.62 14.56
C PHE A 277 8.57 -12.77 14.90
N ILE A 278 7.40 -13.10 14.32
CA ILE A 278 6.15 -12.40 14.59
C ILE A 278 5.79 -12.52 16.07
N GLY A 279 5.80 -13.73 16.63
CA GLY A 279 5.48 -13.99 18.03
C GLY A 279 6.41 -13.28 19.00
N ILE A 280 7.73 -13.37 18.79
CA ILE A 280 8.73 -12.69 19.64
C ILE A 280 8.51 -11.18 19.62
N ARG A 281 8.27 -10.59 18.44
CA ARG A 281 8.04 -9.15 18.33
C ARG A 281 6.73 -8.73 18.99
N GLN A 282 5.68 -9.52 18.82
CA GLN A 282 4.37 -9.27 19.43
C GLN A 282 4.48 -9.28 20.97
N ILE A 283 5.15 -10.28 21.54
CA ILE A 283 5.34 -10.40 22.99
C ILE A 283 6.22 -9.26 23.54
N ARG A 284 7.28 -8.87 22.81
CA ARG A 284 8.20 -7.84 23.30
C ARG A 284 7.66 -6.41 23.17
N ARG A 285 6.90 -6.13 22.10
CA ARG A 285 6.52 -4.75 21.74
C ARG A 285 5.03 -4.47 21.88
N HIS A 286 4.21 -5.46 22.24
CA HIS A 286 2.78 -5.32 22.50
C HIS A 286 2.08 -4.50 21.41
N TYR A 287 2.31 -4.87 20.15
CA TYR A 287 1.76 -4.12 19.03
C TYR A 287 0.22 -4.14 19.06
N PRO A 288 -0.43 -2.99 18.80
CA PRO A 288 -1.88 -2.92 18.72
C PRO A 288 -2.40 -3.81 17.60
N THR A 289 -3.52 -4.50 17.83
CA THR A 289 -4.20 -5.34 16.85
C THR A 289 -5.17 -4.52 16.01
N ASP A 290 -4.67 -3.47 15.38
CA ASP A 290 -5.43 -2.65 14.45
C ASP A 290 -5.21 -3.12 12.99
N SER A 291 -5.85 -2.44 12.05
CA SER A 291 -5.70 -2.74 10.61
C SER A 291 -4.26 -2.57 10.09
N ASN A 292 -3.40 -1.84 10.81
CA ASN A 292 -2.02 -1.58 10.42
C ASN A 292 -1.07 -2.65 10.96
N TRP A 293 -1.54 -3.57 11.82
CA TRP A 293 -0.73 -4.64 12.40
C TRP A 293 0.12 -5.41 11.37
N PRO A 294 -0.39 -5.80 10.18
CA PRO A 294 0.44 -6.50 9.18
C PRO A 294 1.62 -5.67 8.65
N GLU A 295 1.48 -4.34 8.58
CA GLU A 295 2.52 -3.44 8.04
C GLU A 295 3.78 -3.45 8.92
N LEU A 296 3.61 -3.70 10.22
CA LEU A 296 4.70 -3.76 11.19
C LEU A 296 5.66 -4.93 10.93
N PHE A 297 5.24 -5.95 10.17
CA PHE A 297 6.01 -7.18 9.92
C PHE A 297 6.51 -7.32 8.47
N HIS A 298 6.56 -6.24 7.70
CA HIS A 298 7.01 -6.27 6.30
C HIS A 298 8.39 -6.96 6.12
N ALA A 299 9.27 -6.86 7.11
CA ALA A 299 10.60 -7.47 7.09
C ALA A 299 10.60 -9.00 7.07
N VAL A 300 9.55 -9.68 7.51
CA VAL A 300 9.47 -11.16 7.54
C VAL A 300 8.61 -11.75 6.43
N HIS A 301 7.89 -10.90 5.70
CA HIS A 301 6.96 -11.31 4.65
C HIS A 301 7.62 -12.24 3.61
N TRP A 302 8.84 -11.94 3.18
CA TRP A 302 9.54 -12.76 2.19
C TRP A 302 9.91 -14.16 2.70
N LEU A 303 10.13 -14.35 4.01
CA LEU A 303 10.30 -15.68 4.62
C LEU A 303 9.01 -16.49 4.57
N ALA A 304 7.87 -15.86 4.90
CA ALA A 304 6.57 -16.51 4.80
C ALA A 304 6.25 -16.93 3.36
N VAL A 305 6.51 -16.07 2.38
CA VAL A 305 6.33 -16.40 0.95
C VAL A 305 7.29 -17.51 0.51
N SER A 306 8.52 -17.51 1.00
CA SER A 306 9.49 -18.57 0.71
C SER A 306 8.99 -19.94 1.18
N ALA A 307 8.34 -20.01 2.36
CA ALA A 307 7.75 -21.25 2.87
C ALA A 307 6.71 -21.84 1.91
N VAL A 308 5.82 -21.00 1.38
CA VAL A 308 4.78 -21.41 0.42
C VAL A 308 5.41 -21.89 -0.90
N LEU A 309 6.41 -21.17 -1.40
CA LEU A 309 7.12 -21.53 -2.63
C LEU A 309 7.88 -22.86 -2.49
N PHE A 310 8.55 -23.09 -1.35
CA PHE A 310 9.23 -24.36 -1.08
C PHE A 310 8.25 -25.52 -0.93
N LEU A 311 7.08 -25.29 -0.31
CA LEU A 311 6.03 -26.31 -0.19
C LEU A 311 5.47 -26.69 -1.57
N PHE A 312 5.19 -25.70 -2.42
CA PHE A 312 4.74 -25.93 -3.80
C PHE A 312 5.82 -26.64 -4.63
N ALA A 313 7.08 -26.20 -4.52
CA ALA A 313 8.22 -26.85 -5.15
C ALA A 313 8.37 -28.31 -4.69
N HIS A 314 8.18 -28.60 -3.41
CA HIS A 314 8.21 -29.95 -2.86
C HIS A 314 7.16 -30.85 -3.52
N ALA A 315 5.91 -30.39 -3.63
CA ALA A 315 4.84 -31.13 -4.29
C ALA A 315 5.09 -31.32 -5.80
N LEU A 316 5.65 -30.31 -6.49
CA LEU A 316 5.96 -30.43 -7.91
C LEU A 316 7.11 -31.42 -8.16
N VAL A 317 8.17 -31.38 -7.35
CA VAL A 317 9.30 -32.31 -7.45
C VAL A 317 8.84 -33.75 -7.27
N GLU A 318 7.95 -33.99 -6.30
CA GLU A 318 7.31 -35.30 -6.14
C GLU A 318 6.57 -35.71 -7.41
N ARG A 319 5.72 -34.84 -7.95
CA ARG A 319 4.93 -35.14 -9.15
C ARG A 319 5.79 -35.42 -10.39
N LEU A 320 6.92 -34.75 -10.53
CA LEU A 320 7.85 -34.92 -11.65
C LEU A 320 8.72 -36.18 -11.53
N ARG A 321 8.92 -36.70 -10.32
CA ARG A 321 9.67 -37.93 -10.05
C ARG A 321 8.78 -39.17 -9.93
N SER A 322 7.47 -39.01 -9.72
CA SER A 322 6.54 -40.13 -9.78
C SER A 322 6.59 -40.78 -11.17
N PRO A 323 6.77 -42.10 -11.26
CA PRO A 323 6.69 -42.83 -12.51
C PRO A 323 5.36 -42.47 -13.18
N ARG A 324 5.40 -42.16 -14.47
CA ARG A 324 4.18 -42.23 -15.27
C ARG A 324 3.81 -43.71 -15.27
N THR A 325 2.66 -44.06 -14.73
CA THR A 325 2.01 -45.35 -15.00
C THR A 325 1.73 -45.42 -16.50
N THR A 326 2.76 -45.75 -17.27
CA THR A 326 2.64 -46.30 -18.60
C THR A 326 2.32 -47.77 -18.41
N ASP A 327 1.09 -48.10 -18.75
CA ASP A 327 0.59 -49.42 -19.08
C ASP A 327 1.73 -50.33 -19.58
N ARG A 328 2.12 -51.29 -18.74
CA ARG A 328 3.15 -52.29 -19.06
C ARG A 328 2.47 -53.66 -19.09
N GLY A 329 1.45 -53.78 -19.94
CA GLY A 329 0.92 -55.06 -20.39
C GLY A 329 1.75 -55.55 -21.57
N ASP A 330 2.96 -56.04 -21.28
CA ASP A 330 3.77 -56.84 -22.22
C ASP A 330 4.88 -57.50 -21.38
N CYS A 331 4.61 -58.72 -20.89
CA CYS A 331 5.57 -59.77 -20.51
C CYS A 331 4.89 -60.75 -19.52
N ALA A 332 4.08 -61.67 -20.02
CA ALA A 332 3.88 -63.00 -19.44
C ALA A 332 2.95 -63.80 -20.36
N ASP A 333 3.53 -64.44 -21.37
CA ASP A 333 3.06 -65.75 -21.86
C ASP A 333 4.12 -66.31 -22.82
N GLU A 334 5.23 -66.73 -22.22
CA GLU A 334 6.06 -67.78 -22.78
C GLU A 334 6.30 -68.78 -21.64
N GLN A 335 5.92 -70.04 -21.86
CA GLN A 335 6.02 -71.23 -21.01
C GLN A 335 4.77 -71.60 -20.17
N ALA A 336 3.86 -72.35 -20.79
CA ALA A 336 3.48 -73.71 -20.36
C ALA A 336 2.64 -74.40 -21.45
#